data_AF-A0A8C0M2D4-F1
#
_entry.id   AF-A0A8C0M2D4-F1
#
_cell.length_a   1.000
_cell.length_b   1.000
_cell.length_c   1.000
_cell.angle_alpha   90.00
_cell.angle_beta   90.00
_cell.angle_gamma   90.00
#
_symmetry.space_group_name_H-M   'P 1'
#
loop_
_entity.id
_entity.type
_entity.pdbx_description
1 polymer ?
#
loop_
_entity_poly.entity_id
_entity_poly.type
_entity_poly.pdbx_seq_one_letter_code
_entity_poly.pdbx_strand_id
1 'polypeptide(L)'
;MGALGRALLWLQLCALARAAYKLWVPTTDFEAPANWSQNRTPCAGAVVQFPADKAVSVVVRASHGFSDMAPGHSWLSASTHPLLSGLGHCPINWGPASKLLPRDGEFVLASGAGFGALDAGRDPDCGAGAPALFLDPDRFSWHDPRLWRSGDAARGLFSVDAERVPCRHDDVVFPPDASFRVGLGPGARPARVRSVQVLGQTFTRDEDLAAFLASRAGRLRFHGPGALRVGPGACADPSGCVCGDAEVQPWICAALLQPLGGRCPPAACPDALRPEGQCCDLCGAIVSLTHGPTFDIERYRARLLRAFLPQYPGLQAAVSKVRRRPGPHTEVQVVLAETGPQPGGAGRLARALLADVAEHGEALGVLSATARESGAPVGDGSAAGPLGSGSRAGLAGGVAAGLLLLLLALAAGLLLLRRAPRLRWTKRERLVATPVEAPLGFSNPVFDVAGSVGPVPRTPQPPPAQQAGSSSTSRSYFVNPLFAEAEA
;
A
#
# COMPACT_ATOMS: atom_id res chain seq x y z
N MET A 1 -36.95 -2.64 36.13
CA MET A 1 -35.54 -2.26 35.88
C MET A 1 -35.37 -0.78 36.20
N GLY A 2 -34.58 -0.42 37.22
CA GLY A 2 -34.32 0.97 37.58
C GLY A 2 -33.46 1.69 36.53
N ALA A 3 -33.32 3.01 36.68
CA ALA A 3 -32.54 3.86 35.76
C ALA A 3 -31.09 3.37 35.56
N LEU A 4 -30.47 2.85 36.62
CA LEU A 4 -29.16 2.18 36.58
C LEU A 4 -29.14 0.91 35.73
N GLY A 5 -30.20 0.10 35.79
CA GLY A 5 -30.34 -1.09 34.95
C GLY A 5 -30.56 -0.76 33.48
N ARG A 6 -31.27 0.33 33.18
CA ARG A 6 -31.42 0.84 31.81
C ARG A 6 -30.14 1.46 31.28
N ALA A 7 -29.38 2.17 32.11
CA ALA A 7 -28.09 2.75 31.74
C ALA A 7 -27.02 1.66 31.53
N LEU A 8 -26.99 0.62 32.37
CA LEU A 8 -26.10 -0.54 32.20
C LEU A 8 -26.48 -1.36 30.98
N LEU A 9 -27.78 -1.55 30.71
CA LEU A 9 -28.24 -2.21 29.49
C LEU A 9 -27.91 -1.37 28.25
N TRP A 10 -28.03 -0.04 28.31
CA TRP A 10 -27.59 0.88 27.25
C TRP A 10 -26.07 0.87 27.04
N LEU A 11 -25.28 0.87 28.12
CA LEU A 11 -23.82 0.76 28.05
C LEU A 11 -23.38 -0.61 27.53
N GLN A 12 -24.07 -1.69 27.89
CA GLN A 12 -23.85 -3.03 27.33
C GLN A 12 -24.28 -3.11 25.86
N LEU A 13 -25.41 -2.52 25.46
CA LEU A 13 -25.83 -2.43 24.06
C LEU A 13 -24.88 -1.56 23.23
N CYS A 14 -24.34 -0.48 23.79
CA CYS A 14 -23.28 0.33 23.17
C CYS A 14 -21.94 -0.40 23.09
N ALA A 15 -21.65 -1.30 24.03
CA ALA A 15 -20.46 -2.16 23.99
C ALA A 15 -20.60 -3.32 22.98
N LEU A 16 -21.83 -3.72 22.64
CA LEU A 16 -22.14 -4.88 21.77
C LEU A 16 -22.27 -4.52 20.28
N ALA A 17 -22.27 -3.24 19.90
CA ALA A 17 -22.36 -2.82 18.51
C ALA A 17 -21.28 -1.78 18.17
N ARG A 18 -20.00 -2.19 18.26
CA ARG A 18 -18.92 -1.42 17.65
C ARG A 18 -18.99 -1.58 16.14
N ALA A 19 -19.56 -0.59 15.46
CA ALA A 19 -19.29 -0.43 14.04
C ALA A 19 -17.82 -0.03 13.88
N ALA A 20 -17.11 -0.70 12.98
CA ALA A 20 -15.80 -0.24 12.57
C ALA A 20 -15.98 1.06 11.76
N TYR A 21 -15.13 2.04 12.03
CA TYR A 21 -15.19 3.33 11.36
C TYR A 21 -14.11 3.40 10.28
N LYS A 22 -14.50 3.92 9.12
CA LYS A 22 -13.63 4.09 7.95
C LYS A 22 -13.50 5.57 7.64
N LEU A 23 -12.30 6.10 7.88
CA LEU A 23 -11.98 7.50 7.63
C LEU A 23 -11.45 7.65 6.22
N TRP A 24 -12.02 8.59 5.49
CA TRP A 24 -11.44 9.07 4.25
C TRP A 24 -10.14 9.83 4.54
N VAL A 25 -9.09 9.53 3.77
CA VAL A 25 -7.73 10.07 3.98
C VAL A 25 -7.41 11.27 3.09
N PRO A 26 -7.59 11.24 1.76
CA PRO A 26 -7.12 12.32 0.90
C PRO A 26 -8.05 13.55 0.99
N THR A 27 -7.49 14.74 0.76
CA THR A 27 -8.24 16.00 0.77
C THR A 27 -8.14 16.70 -0.57
N THR A 28 -9.01 17.68 -0.81
CA THR A 28 -8.91 18.64 -1.91
C THR A 28 -8.54 20.04 -1.40
N ASP A 29 -7.86 20.10 -0.26
CA ASP A 29 -7.45 21.34 0.38
C ASP A 29 -6.39 22.09 -0.44
N PHE A 30 -6.43 23.42 -0.38
CA PHE A 30 -5.51 24.30 -1.11
C PHE A 30 -4.07 24.16 -0.61
N GLU A 31 -3.87 24.10 0.71
CA GLU A 31 -2.54 24.03 1.33
C GLU A 31 -1.90 22.64 1.31
N ALA A 32 -2.54 21.64 0.69
CA ALA A 32 -2.00 20.28 0.57
C ALA A 32 -1.10 20.17 -0.69
N PRO A 33 0.23 19.96 -0.56
CA PRO A 33 1.13 19.92 -1.72
C PRO A 33 0.80 18.81 -2.71
N ALA A 34 0.27 17.68 -2.23
CA ALA A 34 -0.15 16.54 -3.03
C ALA A 34 -1.36 16.80 -3.95
N ASN A 35 -1.99 17.98 -3.85
CA ASN A 35 -3.04 18.43 -4.75
C ASN A 35 -2.52 19.28 -5.92
N TRP A 36 -1.23 19.57 -5.96
CA TRP A 36 -0.61 20.42 -6.96
C TRP A 36 0.40 19.65 -7.79
N SER A 37 0.57 20.08 -9.04
CA SER A 37 1.65 19.62 -9.91
C SER A 37 3.00 19.78 -9.21
N GLN A 38 3.90 18.80 -9.39
CA GLN A 38 5.24 18.78 -8.75
C GLN A 38 5.20 18.66 -7.22
N ASN A 39 4.05 18.35 -6.63
CA ASN A 39 3.90 18.14 -5.19
C ASN A 39 4.33 19.38 -4.37
N ARG A 40 4.02 20.58 -4.88
CA ARG A 40 4.37 21.88 -4.28
C ARG A 40 3.18 22.83 -4.34
N THR A 41 2.85 23.46 -3.22
CA THR A 41 1.80 24.49 -3.16
C THR A 41 2.21 25.75 -3.93
N PRO A 42 1.23 26.56 -4.40
CA PRO A 42 1.52 27.83 -5.07
C PRO A 42 2.31 28.77 -4.14
N CYS A 43 3.38 29.36 -4.66
CA CYS A 43 4.11 30.43 -3.97
C CYS A 43 3.40 31.78 -4.11
N ALA A 44 3.79 32.75 -3.28
CA ALA A 44 3.26 34.10 -3.36
C ALA A 44 3.53 34.71 -4.75
N GLY A 45 2.47 35.04 -5.49
CA GLY A 45 2.57 35.63 -6.82
C GLY A 45 2.48 34.63 -7.96
N ALA A 46 2.40 33.34 -7.65
CA ALA A 46 2.22 32.31 -8.66
C ALA A 46 0.90 32.46 -9.44
N VAL A 47 0.91 32.07 -10.70
CA VAL A 47 -0.32 31.84 -11.46
C VAL A 47 -0.90 30.50 -11.04
N VAL A 48 -2.18 30.47 -10.67
CA VAL A 48 -2.88 29.27 -10.22
C VAL A 48 -3.92 28.86 -11.25
N GLN A 49 -3.94 27.59 -11.60
CA GLN A 49 -4.86 27.05 -12.61
C GLN A 49 -5.56 25.79 -12.11
N PHE A 50 -6.89 25.81 -12.16
CA PHE A 50 -7.73 24.64 -11.94
C PHE A 50 -8.21 24.07 -13.29
N PRO A 51 -8.42 22.75 -13.40
CA PRO A 51 -9.09 22.17 -14.55
C PRO A 51 -10.52 22.72 -14.68
N ALA A 52 -10.82 23.37 -15.81
CA ALA A 52 -12.06 24.13 -15.97
C ALA A 52 -13.32 23.24 -16.01
N ASP A 53 -13.18 21.99 -16.47
CA ASP A 53 -14.23 20.99 -16.62
C ASP A 53 -14.48 20.16 -15.35
N LYS A 54 -13.69 20.38 -14.30
CA LYS A 54 -13.76 19.58 -13.07
C LYS A 54 -14.53 20.31 -11.99
N ALA A 55 -15.46 19.59 -11.35
CA ALA A 55 -16.20 20.10 -10.22
C ALA A 55 -15.45 19.85 -8.91
N VAL A 56 -15.26 20.85 -8.05
CA VAL A 56 -14.49 20.65 -6.81
C VAL A 56 -14.82 21.68 -5.74
N SER A 57 -14.84 21.23 -4.48
CA SER A 57 -14.86 22.09 -3.29
C SER A 57 -13.45 22.14 -2.69
N VAL A 58 -12.91 23.32 -2.47
CA VAL A 58 -11.54 23.53 -1.99
C VAL A 58 -11.57 24.33 -0.70
N VAL A 59 -11.12 23.73 0.41
CA VAL A 59 -10.90 24.49 1.65
C VAL A 59 -9.58 25.25 1.56
N VAL A 60 -9.62 26.52 1.97
CA VAL A 60 -8.47 27.43 2.06
C VAL A 60 -8.36 27.85 3.51
N ARG A 61 -7.16 27.73 4.10
CA ARG A 61 -6.92 28.03 5.51
C ARG A 61 -5.96 29.19 5.74
N ALA A 62 -5.13 29.51 4.75
CA ALA A 62 -4.18 30.62 4.84
C ALA A 62 -4.55 31.75 3.88
N SER A 63 -3.95 32.92 4.11
CA SER A 63 -4.01 34.03 3.18
C SER A 63 -2.96 33.86 2.08
N HIS A 64 -3.35 33.96 0.81
CA HIS A 64 -2.46 33.81 -0.34
C HIS A 64 -2.48 35.05 -1.22
N GLY A 65 -1.30 35.58 -1.55
CA GLY A 65 -1.13 36.67 -2.49
C GLY A 65 -0.88 36.15 -3.91
N PHE A 66 -1.55 36.71 -4.92
CA PHE A 66 -1.33 36.36 -6.34
C PHE A 66 -1.09 37.60 -7.19
N SER A 67 -0.34 37.45 -8.29
CA SER A 67 0.11 38.57 -9.14
C SER A 67 -0.99 39.24 -9.98
N ASP A 68 -2.24 38.75 -9.92
CA ASP A 68 -3.41 39.38 -10.54
C ASP A 68 -4.71 38.86 -9.89
N MET A 69 -5.64 39.77 -9.57
CA MET A 69 -6.96 39.43 -9.05
C MET A 69 -8.04 40.35 -9.61
N ALA A 70 -8.87 39.82 -10.52
CA ALA A 70 -10.08 40.47 -11.00
C ALA A 70 -11.32 39.93 -10.25
N PRO A 71 -12.05 40.74 -9.45
CA PRO A 71 -13.28 40.28 -8.80
C PRO A 71 -14.46 40.07 -9.78
N GLY A 72 -14.82 38.81 -10.02
CA GLY A 72 -16.07 38.42 -10.66
C GLY A 72 -17.15 38.07 -9.64
N HIS A 73 -18.40 38.48 -9.91
CA HIS A 73 -19.55 38.33 -9.03
C HIS A 73 -19.84 36.87 -8.61
N SER A 74 -20.29 36.72 -7.35
CA SER A 74 -21.00 35.55 -6.78
C SER A 74 -20.22 34.24 -6.55
N TRP A 75 -19.09 34.28 -5.83
CA TRP A 75 -18.41 33.06 -5.32
C TRP A 75 -18.16 33.04 -3.80
N LEU A 76 -18.70 34.02 -3.05
CA LEU A 76 -18.53 34.12 -1.60
C LEU A 76 -19.87 33.82 -0.91
N SER A 77 -20.03 32.62 -0.34
CA SER A 77 -21.06 32.40 0.67
C SER A 77 -20.49 32.80 2.02
N ALA A 78 -20.62 34.08 2.38
CA ALA A 78 -20.44 34.50 3.76
C ALA A 78 -21.63 33.98 4.58
N SER A 79 -21.38 33.13 5.58
CA SER A 79 -22.36 32.87 6.63
C SER A 79 -22.60 34.18 7.39
N THR A 80 -23.67 34.90 7.01
CA THR A 80 -24.01 36.20 7.58
C THR A 80 -24.86 36.01 8.84
N HIS A 81 -24.27 36.35 10.00
CA HIS A 81 -25.05 36.82 11.14
C HIS A 81 -25.54 38.24 10.85
N PRO A 82 -26.80 38.60 11.17
CA PRO A 82 -27.32 39.91 10.84
C PRO A 82 -26.82 40.93 11.87
N LEU A 83 -25.93 41.83 11.43
CA LEU A 83 -25.78 43.22 11.88
C LEU A 83 -24.51 43.75 11.21
N LEU A 84 -24.67 44.47 10.09
CA LEU A 84 -23.85 45.60 9.63
C LEU A 84 -24.20 45.89 8.16
N SER A 85 -25.17 46.78 8.01
CA SER A 85 -25.48 47.48 6.77
C SER A 85 -24.45 48.58 6.52
N GLY A 86 -23.77 48.54 5.38
CA GLY A 86 -23.07 49.69 4.83
C GLY A 86 -21.79 49.31 4.09
N LEU A 87 -21.80 49.43 2.75
CA LEU A 87 -20.84 50.22 1.96
C LEU A 87 -20.95 49.91 0.46
N GLY A 88 -21.19 50.97 -0.32
CA GLY A 88 -20.69 51.26 -1.68
C GLY A 88 -20.74 50.21 -2.78
N HIS A 89 -21.61 50.43 -3.78
CA HIS A 89 -21.46 49.86 -5.12
C HIS A 89 -20.52 50.74 -5.96
N CYS A 90 -19.50 50.15 -6.60
CA CYS A 90 -18.69 50.78 -7.64
C CYS A 90 -18.66 49.84 -8.87
N PRO A 91 -19.20 50.22 -10.04
CA PRO A 91 -19.17 49.37 -11.24
C PRO A 91 -17.93 49.72 -12.08
N ILE A 92 -17.07 48.74 -12.36
CA ILE A 92 -15.97 48.90 -13.33
C ILE A 92 -15.85 47.63 -14.20
N ASN A 93 -15.62 47.88 -15.49
CA ASN A 93 -15.60 46.98 -16.63
C ASN A 93 -14.28 46.16 -16.72
N TRP A 94 -14.34 44.88 -17.14
CA TRP A 94 -13.23 43.90 -17.01
C TRP A 94 -12.53 43.54 -18.33
N GLY A 95 -11.20 43.35 -18.28
CA GLY A 95 -10.36 42.67 -19.28
C GLY A 95 -9.88 41.27 -18.81
N PRO A 96 -9.19 40.47 -19.66
CA PRO A 96 -9.06 39.02 -19.46
C PRO A 96 -7.85 38.56 -18.61
N ALA A 97 -8.17 37.65 -17.66
CA ALA A 97 -7.41 36.47 -17.21
C ALA A 97 -6.18 36.59 -16.28
N SER A 98 -6.27 35.88 -15.14
CA SER A 98 -5.15 35.16 -14.48
C SER A 98 -5.55 34.16 -13.37
N LYS A 99 -6.85 33.92 -13.12
CA LYS A 99 -7.34 32.78 -12.33
C LYS A 99 -8.33 31.98 -13.17
N LEU A 100 -7.89 30.82 -13.66
CA LEU A 100 -8.80 29.84 -14.24
C LEU A 100 -9.41 29.06 -13.07
N LEU A 101 -10.48 29.62 -12.50
CA LEU A 101 -11.31 28.93 -11.52
C LEU A 101 -12.01 27.74 -12.20
N PRO A 102 -12.34 26.66 -11.45
CA PRO A 102 -13.22 25.62 -11.97
C PRO A 102 -14.56 26.25 -12.40
N ARG A 103 -15.14 25.80 -13.53
CA ARG A 103 -16.44 26.33 -13.98
C ARG A 103 -17.56 26.05 -12.97
N ASP A 104 -17.45 24.92 -12.26
CA ASP A 104 -18.39 24.49 -11.23
C ASP A 104 -17.65 24.10 -9.95
N GLY A 105 -17.27 25.08 -9.12
CA GLY A 105 -16.54 24.81 -7.87
C GLY A 105 -17.05 25.59 -6.66
N GLU A 106 -16.30 25.52 -5.57
CA GLU A 106 -16.39 26.47 -4.45
C GLU A 106 -15.04 26.56 -3.72
N PHE A 107 -14.71 27.74 -3.20
CA PHE A 107 -13.64 27.92 -2.21
C PHE A 107 -14.27 28.18 -0.85
N VAL A 108 -13.98 27.32 0.11
CA VAL A 108 -14.42 27.45 1.49
C VAL A 108 -13.30 28.12 2.27
N LEU A 109 -13.49 29.41 2.60
CA LEU A 109 -12.49 30.19 3.33
C LEU A 109 -12.65 29.95 4.84
N ALA A 110 -11.66 29.31 5.46
CA ALA A 110 -11.60 29.19 6.91
C ALA A 110 -11.25 30.54 7.57
N SER A 111 -11.34 30.61 8.89
CA SER A 111 -10.95 31.81 9.64
C SER A 111 -9.48 32.17 9.37
N GLY A 112 -9.22 33.40 8.90
CA GLY A 112 -7.88 33.87 8.53
C GLY A 112 -7.46 33.54 7.08
N ALA A 113 -8.29 32.82 6.34
CA ALA A 113 -8.08 32.58 4.92
C ALA A 113 -8.48 33.79 4.08
N GLY A 114 -7.76 34.00 3.00
CA GLY A 114 -8.01 35.11 2.10
C GLY A 114 -7.20 34.99 0.84
N PHE A 115 -7.63 35.72 -0.18
CA PHE A 115 -6.82 35.92 -1.36
C PHE A 115 -6.56 37.41 -1.51
N GLY A 116 -5.29 37.80 -1.65
CA GLY A 116 -4.87 39.17 -1.92
C GLY A 116 -4.23 39.33 -3.30
N ALA A 117 -4.26 40.55 -3.84
CA ALA A 117 -3.36 40.93 -4.92
C ALA A 117 -1.96 41.21 -4.34
N LEU A 118 -0.90 40.82 -5.04
CA LEU A 118 0.46 41.20 -4.66
C LEU A 118 0.87 42.48 -5.38
N ASP A 119 1.20 43.50 -4.61
CA ASP A 119 1.86 44.71 -5.11
C ASP A 119 3.29 44.38 -5.51
N ALA A 120 3.57 44.34 -6.82
CA ALA A 120 4.86 44.52 -7.53
C ALA A 120 6.20 44.03 -6.92
N GLY A 121 6.18 43.24 -5.87
CA GLY A 121 7.31 42.57 -5.25
C GLY A 121 7.14 41.08 -5.50
N ARG A 122 7.68 40.61 -6.63
CA ARG A 122 7.86 39.17 -6.84
C ARG A 122 8.73 38.66 -5.70
N ASP A 123 8.27 37.64 -4.98
CA ASP A 123 9.17 36.79 -4.24
C ASP A 123 10.24 36.28 -5.24
N PRO A 124 11.53 36.62 -5.08
CA PRO A 124 12.56 36.22 -6.03
C PRO A 124 12.71 34.69 -6.15
N ASP A 125 12.27 33.94 -5.12
CA ASP A 125 12.21 32.48 -5.15
C ASP A 125 10.95 31.93 -5.86
N CYS A 126 9.92 32.77 -6.02
CA CYS A 126 8.76 32.53 -6.87
C CYS A 126 9.05 33.14 -8.25
N GLY A 127 10.01 32.54 -8.97
CA GLY A 127 10.38 32.97 -10.31
C GLY A 127 9.18 33.02 -11.28
N ALA A 128 9.40 33.48 -12.51
CA ALA A 128 8.42 33.41 -13.61
C ALA A 128 8.18 31.96 -14.08
N GLY A 129 7.96 31.05 -13.13
CA GLY A 129 7.78 29.63 -13.31
C GLY A 129 6.42 29.30 -13.90
N ALA A 130 6.31 28.07 -14.41
CA ALA A 130 5.06 27.51 -14.89
C ALA A 130 3.94 27.67 -13.85
N PRO A 131 2.69 27.86 -14.29
CA PRO A 131 1.55 27.98 -13.38
C PRO A 131 1.47 26.77 -12.46
N ALA A 132 1.09 27.00 -11.20
CA ALA A 132 0.76 25.93 -10.27
C ALA A 132 -0.58 25.30 -10.72
N LEU A 133 -0.51 24.06 -11.20
CA LEU A 133 -1.66 23.33 -11.70
C LEU A 133 -2.28 22.50 -10.57
N PHE A 134 -3.58 22.69 -10.33
CA PHE A 134 -4.33 21.81 -9.44
C PHE A 134 -4.56 20.47 -10.16
N LEU A 135 -4.16 19.36 -9.51
CA LEU A 135 -4.30 18.02 -10.07
C LEU A 135 -5.77 17.63 -10.22
N ASP A 136 -6.05 16.67 -11.13
CA ASP A 136 -7.41 16.18 -11.36
C ASP A 136 -8.04 15.72 -10.02
N PRO A 137 -9.11 16.40 -9.54
CA PRO A 137 -9.73 16.04 -8.28
C PRO A 137 -10.61 14.79 -8.39
N ASP A 138 -10.88 14.29 -9.61
CA ASP A 138 -11.61 13.04 -9.85
C ASP A 138 -10.73 11.78 -9.62
N ARG A 139 -9.42 11.94 -9.39
CA ARG A 139 -8.46 10.81 -9.29
C ARG A 139 -8.69 9.85 -8.12
N PHE A 140 -9.50 10.25 -7.14
CA PHE A 140 -9.70 9.47 -5.91
C PHE A 140 -10.89 8.51 -6.04
N SER A 141 -10.62 7.22 -5.92
CA SER A 141 -11.64 6.16 -6.02
C SER A 141 -12.12 5.69 -4.64
N TRP A 142 -13.42 5.51 -4.49
CA TRP A 142 -14.02 4.83 -3.32
C TRP A 142 -13.42 3.44 -3.10
N HIS A 143 -13.06 2.75 -4.18
CA HIS A 143 -12.59 1.36 -4.13
C HIS A 143 -11.08 1.24 -3.92
N ASP A 144 -10.32 2.33 -3.76
CA ASP A 144 -8.87 2.25 -3.51
C ASP A 144 -8.59 2.00 -2.01
N PRO A 145 -8.04 0.84 -1.62
CA PRO A 145 -7.71 0.49 -0.23
C PRO A 145 -6.77 1.46 0.49
N ARG A 146 -6.02 2.29 -0.25
CA ARG A 146 -5.01 3.21 0.31
C ARG A 146 -5.61 4.55 0.73
N LEU A 147 -6.82 4.86 0.26
CA LEU A 147 -7.49 6.14 0.53
C LEU A 147 -8.37 6.08 1.79
N TRP A 148 -8.41 4.91 2.44
CA TRP A 148 -9.18 4.65 3.65
C TRP A 148 -8.28 4.28 4.81
N ARG A 149 -8.65 4.77 5.99
CA ARG A 149 -8.04 4.38 7.26
C ARG A 149 -9.11 3.78 8.18
N SER A 150 -8.88 2.53 8.58
CA SER A 150 -9.62 1.91 9.67
C SER A 150 -9.08 2.45 10.99
N GLY A 151 -9.91 2.71 11.99
CA GLY A 151 -9.36 3.09 13.30
C GLY A 151 -9.42 2.05 14.41
N ASP A 152 -9.78 0.82 14.07
CA ASP A 152 -9.35 -0.38 14.78
C ASP A 152 -7.90 -0.80 14.42
N ALA A 153 -7.12 0.07 13.76
CA ALA A 153 -5.73 -0.20 13.40
C ALA A 153 -4.85 -0.38 14.66
N ALA A 154 -4.53 -1.63 14.97
CA ALA A 154 -3.61 -2.02 16.04
C ALA A 154 -2.25 -2.45 15.46
N ARG A 155 -1.14 -2.11 16.14
CA ARG A 155 0.19 -2.62 15.74
C ARG A 155 0.19 -4.15 15.73
N GLY A 156 0.66 -4.74 14.64
CA GLY A 156 0.66 -6.20 14.44
C GLY A 156 -0.62 -6.77 13.83
N LEU A 157 -1.71 -5.99 13.75
CA LEU A 157 -2.87 -6.35 12.92
C LEU A 157 -2.89 -5.55 11.61
N PHE A 158 -3.37 -6.22 10.57
CA PHE A 158 -3.71 -5.58 9.29
C PHE A 158 -5.07 -6.09 8.80
N SER A 159 -5.60 -5.46 7.75
CA SER A 159 -6.81 -5.89 7.05
C SER A 159 -6.42 -6.30 5.63
N VAL A 160 -7.02 -7.39 5.12
CA VAL A 160 -6.89 -7.76 3.71
C VAL A 160 -7.44 -6.65 2.81
N ASP A 161 -7.02 -6.61 1.54
CA ASP A 161 -7.33 -5.49 0.63
C ASP A 161 -8.83 -5.16 0.54
N ALA A 162 -9.69 -6.18 0.51
CA ALA A 162 -11.14 -6.04 0.48
C ALA A 162 -11.75 -5.38 1.73
N GLU A 163 -11.10 -5.55 2.88
CA GLU A 163 -11.58 -5.05 4.18
C GLU A 163 -10.98 -3.70 4.53
N ARG A 164 -10.06 -3.17 3.71
CA ARG A 164 -9.49 -1.84 3.89
C ARG A 164 -10.44 -0.75 3.41
N VAL A 165 -11.21 -1.02 2.35
CA VAL A 165 -12.32 -0.16 1.91
C VAL A 165 -13.55 -0.33 2.81
N PRO A 166 -14.56 0.57 2.77
CA PRO A 166 -15.73 0.45 3.61
C PRO A 166 -16.58 -0.80 3.36
N CYS A 167 -16.83 -1.54 4.44
CA CYS A 167 -17.67 -2.72 4.49
C CYS A 167 -19.15 -2.36 4.72
N ARG A 168 -20.03 -3.35 4.53
CA ARG A 168 -21.49 -3.21 4.70
C ARG A 168 -21.92 -2.67 6.07
N HIS A 169 -21.16 -3.01 7.10
CA HIS A 169 -21.50 -2.71 8.50
C HIS A 169 -20.70 -1.53 9.07
N ASP A 170 -19.93 -0.84 8.23
CA ASP A 170 -19.03 0.23 8.66
C ASP A 170 -19.72 1.59 8.69
N ASP A 171 -19.23 2.45 9.57
CA ASP A 171 -19.53 3.88 9.55
C ASP A 171 -18.45 4.61 8.76
N VAL A 172 -18.86 5.25 7.67
CA VAL A 172 -17.96 6.03 6.81
C VAL A 172 -17.91 7.46 7.31
N VAL A 173 -16.70 7.99 7.50
CA VAL A 173 -16.48 9.34 7.99
C VAL A 173 -15.61 10.12 7.01
N PHE A 174 -16.18 11.20 6.47
CA PHE A 174 -15.44 12.24 5.79
C PHE A 174 -15.15 13.37 6.80
N PRO A 175 -13.88 13.62 7.15
CA PRO A 175 -13.53 14.63 8.15
C PRO A 175 -14.12 16.02 7.80
N PRO A 176 -14.82 16.69 8.73
CA PRO A 176 -15.51 17.95 8.44
C PRO A 176 -14.56 19.14 8.32
N ASP A 177 -13.32 18.99 8.78
CA ASP A 177 -12.29 20.01 8.79
C ASP A 177 -11.55 20.14 7.46
N ALA A 178 -11.77 19.24 6.49
CA ALA A 178 -11.15 19.24 5.17
C ALA A 178 -12.19 19.12 4.03
N SER A 179 -11.85 19.62 2.84
CA SER A 179 -12.64 19.29 1.65
C SER A 179 -12.17 17.98 1.02
N PHE A 180 -13.07 17.32 0.30
CA PHE A 180 -12.76 16.07 -0.37
C PHE A 180 -13.54 15.95 -1.67
N ARG A 181 -13.06 15.03 -2.51
CA ARG A 181 -13.78 14.54 -3.67
C ARG A 181 -13.52 13.05 -3.84
N VAL A 182 -14.57 12.28 -4.06
CA VAL A 182 -14.52 10.82 -4.19
C VAL A 182 -15.35 10.34 -5.37
N GLY A 183 -14.78 9.43 -6.15
CA GLY A 183 -15.42 8.77 -7.28
C GLY A 183 -16.03 7.44 -6.86
N LEU A 184 -17.33 7.30 -7.09
CA LEU A 184 -18.06 6.05 -7.03
C LEU A 184 -17.86 5.34 -8.38
N GLY A 185 -17.01 4.31 -8.37
CA GLY A 185 -16.63 3.58 -9.58
C GLY A 185 -17.81 2.87 -10.25
N PRO A 186 -17.63 2.43 -11.50
CA PRO A 186 -18.61 1.58 -12.17
C PRO A 186 -18.79 0.27 -11.40
N GLY A 187 -20.03 -0.17 -11.24
CA GLY A 187 -20.36 -1.40 -10.55
C GLY A 187 -21.82 -1.78 -10.76
N ALA A 188 -22.10 -3.08 -10.89
CA ALA A 188 -23.46 -3.58 -11.04
C ALA A 188 -24.32 -3.36 -9.79
N ARG A 189 -23.70 -3.15 -8.62
CA ARG A 189 -24.38 -2.94 -7.34
C ARG A 189 -23.95 -1.63 -6.68
N PRO A 190 -24.87 -0.95 -5.98
CA PRO A 190 -24.53 0.18 -5.13
C PRO A 190 -23.57 -0.22 -4.01
N ALA A 191 -22.58 0.61 -3.72
CA ALA A 191 -21.82 0.53 -2.48
C ALA A 191 -22.80 0.72 -1.31
N ARG A 192 -22.76 -0.19 -0.33
CA ARG A 192 -23.64 -0.14 0.84
C ARG A 192 -22.82 -0.14 2.10
N VAL A 193 -23.13 0.77 3.02
CA VAL A 193 -22.50 0.92 4.34
C VAL A 193 -23.56 1.13 5.42
N ARG A 194 -23.18 1.17 6.70
CA ARG A 194 -24.12 1.39 7.80
C ARG A 194 -24.57 2.85 7.87
N SER A 195 -23.61 3.77 7.85
CA SER A 195 -23.85 5.21 7.84
C SER A 195 -22.75 5.95 7.10
N VAL A 196 -23.05 7.19 6.70
CA VAL A 196 -22.08 8.09 6.07
C VAL A 196 -22.14 9.43 6.79
N GLN A 197 -21.02 9.90 7.32
CA GLN A 197 -20.89 11.23 7.91
C GLN A 197 -20.18 12.18 6.95
N VAL A 198 -20.84 13.27 6.56
CA VAL A 198 -20.34 14.31 5.64
C VAL A 198 -20.76 15.67 6.16
N LEU A 199 -19.83 16.64 6.19
CA LEU A 199 -20.11 18.02 6.63
C LEU A 199 -20.74 18.10 8.04
N GLY A 200 -20.32 17.21 8.94
CA GLY A 200 -20.86 17.11 10.30
C GLY A 200 -22.25 16.49 10.42
N GLN A 201 -22.90 16.13 9.30
CA GLN A 201 -24.19 15.43 9.27
C GLN A 201 -23.98 13.92 9.08
N THR A 202 -24.74 13.11 9.80
CA THR A 202 -24.69 11.65 9.69
C THR A 202 -25.96 11.12 9.01
N PHE A 203 -25.78 10.48 7.86
CA PHE A 203 -26.83 9.86 7.07
C PHE A 203 -26.96 8.38 7.42
N THR A 204 -28.14 7.98 7.90
CA THR A 204 -28.48 6.58 8.24
C THR A 204 -29.68 6.06 7.45
N ARG A 205 -30.38 6.93 6.70
CA ARG A 205 -31.52 6.59 5.82
C ARG A 205 -31.15 6.86 4.36
N ASP A 206 -31.51 5.91 3.50
CA ASP A 206 -31.18 5.93 2.06
C ASP A 206 -31.75 7.19 1.37
N GLU A 207 -32.95 7.61 1.76
CA GLU A 207 -33.65 8.79 1.22
C GLU A 207 -32.93 10.11 1.51
N ASP A 208 -32.46 10.32 2.74
CA ASP A 208 -31.74 11.53 3.14
C ASP A 208 -30.39 11.61 2.42
N LEU A 209 -29.68 10.47 2.34
CA LEU A 209 -28.40 10.41 1.63
C LEU A 209 -28.60 10.67 0.14
N ALA A 210 -29.62 10.10 -0.49
CA ALA A 210 -29.91 10.32 -1.90
C ALA A 210 -30.22 11.79 -2.20
N ALA A 211 -31.00 12.45 -1.34
CA ALA A 211 -31.28 13.89 -1.45
C ALA A 211 -29.99 14.72 -1.32
N PHE A 212 -29.10 14.37 -0.38
CA PHE A 212 -27.81 15.03 -0.24
C PHE A 212 -26.91 14.82 -1.46
N LEU A 213 -26.75 13.58 -1.95
CA LEU A 213 -25.93 13.27 -3.12
C LEU A 213 -26.42 13.98 -4.38
N ALA A 214 -27.74 14.17 -4.52
CA ALA A 214 -28.34 14.92 -5.62
C ALA A 214 -28.17 16.45 -5.49
N SER A 215 -27.88 16.98 -4.30
CA SER A 215 -27.67 18.42 -4.08
C SER A 215 -26.38 18.94 -4.72
N ARG A 216 -26.23 20.28 -4.87
CA ARG A 216 -24.97 20.88 -5.34
C ARG A 216 -23.79 20.51 -4.42
N ALA A 217 -23.99 20.55 -3.10
CA ALA A 217 -22.96 20.20 -2.13
C ALA A 217 -22.49 18.73 -2.27
N GLY A 218 -23.43 17.82 -2.52
CA GLY A 218 -23.16 16.42 -2.82
C GLY A 218 -22.36 16.24 -4.10
N ARG A 219 -22.80 16.83 -5.23
CA ARG A 219 -22.13 16.69 -6.55
C ARG A 219 -20.71 17.28 -6.62
N LEU A 220 -20.39 18.26 -5.77
CA LEU A 220 -19.02 18.78 -5.64
C LEU A 220 -18.07 17.76 -4.98
N ARG A 221 -18.60 16.83 -4.18
CA ARG A 221 -17.85 15.89 -3.34
C ARG A 221 -17.93 14.45 -3.83
N PHE A 222 -19.04 14.04 -4.44
CA PHE A 222 -19.29 12.70 -4.95
C PHE A 222 -19.53 12.77 -6.46
N HIS A 223 -18.91 11.86 -7.20
CA HIS A 223 -19.07 11.76 -8.64
C HIS A 223 -18.96 10.30 -9.11
N GLY A 224 -19.10 10.07 -10.42
CA GLY A 224 -18.99 8.75 -11.03
C GLY A 224 -20.34 8.05 -11.20
N PRO A 225 -20.37 6.94 -11.96
CA PRO A 225 -21.60 6.23 -12.31
C PRO A 225 -22.11 5.29 -11.19
N GLY A 226 -21.31 5.05 -10.16
CA GLY A 226 -21.69 4.20 -9.03
C GLY A 226 -22.74 4.85 -8.13
N ALA A 227 -23.47 4.01 -7.39
CA ALA A 227 -24.44 4.45 -6.38
C ALA A 227 -23.93 4.16 -4.97
N LEU A 228 -24.25 5.02 -4.01
CA LEU A 228 -23.95 4.84 -2.59
C LEU A 228 -25.27 4.76 -1.81
N ARG A 229 -25.36 3.79 -0.91
CA ARG A 229 -26.53 3.52 -0.07
C ARG A 229 -26.11 3.29 1.38
N VAL A 230 -26.98 3.64 2.29
CA VAL A 230 -26.91 3.34 3.71
C VAL A 230 -27.97 2.32 4.09
N GLY A 231 -27.73 1.55 5.15
CA GLY A 231 -28.70 0.57 5.60
C GLY A 231 -28.54 0.25 7.07
N PRO A 232 -29.65 0.05 7.80
CA PRO A 232 -29.58 -0.31 9.20
C PRO A 232 -28.99 -1.72 9.36
N GLY A 233 -28.13 -1.87 10.36
CA GLY A 233 -27.57 -3.16 10.76
C GLY A 233 -26.08 -3.07 11.05
N ALA A 234 -25.74 -2.77 12.31
CA ALA A 234 -24.41 -3.10 12.82
C ALA A 234 -24.20 -4.62 12.74
N CYS A 235 -22.95 -5.07 12.69
CA CYS A 235 -22.67 -6.49 12.87
C CYS A 235 -23.03 -6.89 14.31
N ALA A 236 -24.05 -7.71 14.47
CA ALA A 236 -24.52 -8.21 15.78
C ALA A 236 -24.04 -9.63 16.07
N ASP A 237 -23.37 -10.28 15.11
CA ASP A 237 -22.84 -11.63 15.24
C ASP A 237 -21.44 -11.57 15.90
N PRO A 238 -21.24 -12.15 17.11
CA PRO A 238 -19.95 -12.14 17.79
C PRO A 238 -18.84 -12.83 17.00
N SER A 239 -19.20 -13.77 16.11
CA SER A 239 -18.23 -14.44 15.23
C SER A 239 -17.77 -13.56 14.06
N GLY A 240 -18.34 -12.36 13.94
CA GLY A 240 -18.06 -11.38 12.90
C GLY A 240 -19.06 -11.43 11.74
N CYS A 241 -18.93 -10.46 10.84
CA CYS A 241 -19.70 -10.36 9.61
C CYS A 241 -18.76 -10.26 8.42
N VAL A 242 -19.18 -10.83 7.29
CA VAL A 242 -18.43 -10.72 6.04
C VAL A 242 -18.48 -9.26 5.56
N CYS A 243 -17.33 -8.68 5.24
CA CYS A 243 -17.21 -7.26 4.89
C CYS A 243 -18.09 -6.84 3.70
N GLY A 244 -18.14 -7.64 2.63
CA GLY A 244 -18.85 -7.26 1.41
C GLY A 244 -19.04 -8.39 0.42
N ASP A 245 -19.59 -8.04 -0.75
CA ASP A 245 -19.82 -8.98 -1.84
C ASP A 245 -18.51 -9.19 -2.62
N ALA A 246 -18.17 -10.45 -2.90
CA ALA A 246 -17.00 -10.80 -3.72
C ALA A 246 -17.03 -10.19 -5.14
N GLU A 247 -18.19 -9.72 -5.60
CA GLU A 247 -18.38 -9.00 -6.86
C GLU A 247 -17.64 -7.64 -6.90
N VAL A 248 -17.34 -7.05 -5.74
CA VAL A 248 -16.64 -5.75 -5.65
C VAL A 248 -15.11 -5.91 -5.73
N GLN A 249 -14.58 -7.10 -5.43
CA GLN A 249 -13.13 -7.39 -5.39
C GLN A 249 -12.37 -6.95 -6.65
N PRO A 250 -12.85 -7.20 -7.89
CA PRO A 250 -12.11 -6.81 -9.09
C PRO A 250 -11.89 -5.29 -9.19
N TRP A 251 -12.87 -4.48 -8.77
CA TRP A 251 -12.78 -3.03 -8.78
C TRP A 251 -11.80 -2.51 -7.72
N ILE A 252 -11.78 -3.16 -6.55
CA ILE A 252 -10.83 -2.87 -5.48
C ILE A 252 -9.40 -3.14 -5.95
N CYS A 253 -9.16 -4.30 -6.53
CA CYS A 253 -7.84 -4.67 -7.04
C CYS A 253 -7.41 -3.82 -8.23
N ALA A 254 -8.32 -3.47 -9.13
CA ALA A 254 -8.02 -2.55 -10.23
C ALA A 254 -7.59 -1.16 -9.72
N ALA A 255 -8.28 -0.62 -8.70
CA ALA A 255 -7.92 0.65 -8.09
C ALA A 255 -6.57 0.58 -7.35
N LEU A 256 -6.36 -0.47 -6.56
CA LEU A 256 -5.11 -0.68 -5.82
C LEU A 256 -3.89 -0.80 -6.75
N LEU A 257 -4.04 -1.54 -7.85
CA LEU A 257 -2.95 -1.88 -8.77
C LEU A 257 -2.78 -0.86 -9.90
N GLN A 258 -3.63 0.17 -9.99
CA GLN A 258 -3.54 1.18 -11.05
C GLN A 258 -2.12 1.79 -11.16
N PRO A 259 -1.43 2.16 -10.07
CA PRO A 259 -0.08 2.71 -10.15
C PRO A 259 1.00 1.68 -10.53
N LEU A 260 0.68 0.38 -10.45
CA LEU A 260 1.55 -0.73 -10.85
C LEU A 260 1.20 -1.26 -12.25
N GLY A 261 0.41 -0.51 -13.03
CA GLY A 261 -0.03 -0.94 -14.37
C GLY A 261 -1.02 -2.11 -14.35
N GLY A 262 -1.76 -2.30 -13.25
CA GLY A 262 -2.78 -3.33 -13.11
C GLY A 262 -2.23 -4.74 -12.83
N ARG A 263 -0.95 -4.88 -12.49
CA ARG A 263 -0.31 -6.17 -12.24
C ARG A 263 0.20 -6.27 -10.81
N CYS A 264 0.02 -7.45 -10.21
CA CYS A 264 0.60 -7.76 -8.92
C CYS A 264 2.12 -7.93 -9.04
N PRO A 265 2.90 -7.39 -8.08
CA PRO A 265 4.30 -7.75 -7.97
C PRO A 265 4.42 -9.24 -7.62
N PRO A 266 5.48 -9.93 -8.09
CA PRO A 266 5.70 -11.33 -7.73
C PRO A 266 5.96 -11.46 -6.23
N ALA A 267 5.36 -12.46 -5.60
CA ALA A 267 5.69 -12.81 -4.22
C ALA A 267 7.09 -13.45 -4.16
N ALA A 268 7.86 -13.10 -3.12
CA ALA A 268 9.24 -13.58 -2.93
C ALA A 268 9.34 -14.99 -2.34
N CYS A 269 8.34 -15.86 -2.59
CA CYS A 269 8.29 -17.23 -2.08
C CYS A 269 7.63 -18.17 -3.10
N PRO A 270 8.06 -19.44 -3.16
CA PRO A 270 7.32 -20.47 -3.86
C PRO A 270 5.99 -20.76 -3.17
N ASP A 271 5.02 -21.27 -3.92
CA ASP A 271 3.68 -21.62 -3.43
C ASP A 271 2.99 -20.48 -2.66
N ALA A 272 3.16 -19.25 -3.17
CA ALA A 272 2.60 -18.05 -2.57
C ALA A 272 1.08 -18.15 -2.41
N LEU A 273 0.57 -17.53 -1.34
CA LEU A 273 -0.82 -17.68 -0.92
C LEU A 273 -1.63 -16.45 -1.31
N ARG A 274 -2.88 -16.66 -1.73
CA ARG A 274 -3.87 -15.59 -1.91
C ARG A 274 -5.05 -15.80 -0.97
N PRO A 275 -5.06 -15.13 0.20
CA PRO A 275 -6.20 -15.17 1.11
C PRO A 275 -7.47 -14.58 0.47
N GLU A 276 -8.64 -14.99 0.97
CA GLU A 276 -9.90 -14.36 0.58
C GLU A 276 -9.87 -12.87 0.91
N GLY A 277 -10.23 -12.04 -0.08
CA GLY A 277 -10.18 -10.59 0.01
C GLY A 277 -8.83 -9.94 -0.32
N GLN A 278 -7.77 -10.71 -0.58
CA GLN A 278 -6.46 -10.16 -0.96
C GLN A 278 -6.31 -10.06 -2.49
N CYS A 279 -5.68 -8.99 -2.98
CA CYS A 279 -5.50 -8.79 -4.43
C CYS A 279 -4.28 -9.52 -5.00
N CYS A 280 -3.17 -9.52 -4.28
CA CYS A 280 -1.91 -10.13 -4.70
C CYS A 280 -1.49 -11.27 -3.80
N ASP A 281 -0.62 -12.14 -4.33
CA ASP A 281 -0.06 -13.24 -3.55
C ASP A 281 0.87 -12.69 -2.47
N LEU A 282 0.90 -13.38 -1.33
CA LEU A 282 1.76 -13.06 -0.20
C LEU A 282 2.48 -14.30 0.34
N CYS A 283 3.55 -14.03 1.09
CA CYS A 283 4.33 -15.04 1.78
C CYS A 283 3.92 -15.11 3.26
N GLY A 284 3.72 -16.34 3.75
CA GLY A 284 3.35 -16.59 5.13
C GLY A 284 2.44 -17.81 5.27
N ALA A 285 1.37 -17.67 6.05
CA ALA A 285 0.45 -18.77 6.33
C ALA A 285 -1.01 -18.30 6.45
N ILE A 286 -1.95 -19.20 6.16
CA ILE A 286 -3.38 -18.99 6.35
C ILE A 286 -3.90 -20.10 7.27
N VAL A 287 -4.47 -19.73 8.41
CA VAL A 287 -5.19 -20.64 9.32
C VAL A 287 -6.69 -20.44 9.12
N SER A 288 -7.42 -21.50 8.82
CA SER A 288 -8.87 -21.49 8.63
C SER A 288 -9.53 -22.14 9.84
N LEU A 289 -10.37 -21.39 10.56
CA LEU A 289 -11.06 -21.85 11.76
C LEU A 289 -12.55 -22.07 11.47
N THR A 290 -13.02 -23.27 11.78
CA THR A 290 -14.45 -23.57 11.86
C THR A 290 -14.96 -23.10 13.22
N HIS A 291 -15.77 -22.04 13.25
CA HIS A 291 -16.29 -21.47 14.49
C HIS A 291 -17.58 -22.16 14.93
N GLY A 292 -17.73 -22.30 16.24
CA GLY A 292 -18.96 -22.67 16.92
C GLY A 292 -19.79 -21.44 17.34
N PRO A 293 -20.95 -21.65 17.96
CA PRO A 293 -21.87 -20.57 18.33
C PRO A 293 -21.34 -19.64 19.44
N THR A 294 -20.31 -20.05 20.17
CA THR A 294 -19.69 -19.29 21.26
C THR A 294 -18.43 -18.52 20.84
N PHE A 295 -18.03 -18.62 19.57
CA PHE A 295 -16.84 -17.94 19.06
C PHE A 295 -17.02 -16.42 19.05
N ASP A 296 -16.00 -15.71 19.52
CA ASP A 296 -15.93 -14.25 19.53
C ASP A 296 -14.67 -13.81 18.78
N ILE A 297 -14.86 -13.16 17.63
CA ILE A 297 -13.77 -12.78 16.74
C ILE A 297 -12.88 -11.68 17.35
N GLU A 298 -13.45 -10.76 18.13
CA GLU A 298 -12.72 -9.68 18.76
C GLU A 298 -11.90 -10.20 19.94
N ARG A 299 -12.47 -11.13 20.71
CA ARG A 299 -11.72 -11.84 21.76
C ARG A 299 -10.57 -12.65 21.18
N TYR A 300 -10.79 -13.31 20.03
CA TYR A 300 -9.74 -14.07 19.35
C TYR A 300 -8.64 -13.14 18.79
N ARG A 301 -8.99 -12.03 18.14
CA ARG A 301 -8.05 -10.97 17.70
C ARG A 301 -7.21 -10.45 18.87
N ALA A 302 -7.84 -10.16 20.00
CA ALA A 302 -7.15 -9.70 21.21
C ALA A 302 -6.19 -10.76 21.78
N ARG A 303 -6.57 -12.05 21.75
CA ARG A 303 -5.70 -13.17 22.15
C ARG A 303 -4.48 -13.26 21.23
N LEU A 304 -4.67 -13.22 19.91
CA LEU A 304 -3.60 -13.25 18.93
C LEU A 304 -2.59 -12.11 19.15
N LEU A 305 -3.11 -10.90 19.32
CA LEU A 305 -2.30 -9.70 19.58
C LEU A 305 -1.50 -9.74 20.88
N ARG A 306 -2.10 -10.24 21.97
CA ARG A 306 -1.49 -10.15 23.31
C ARG A 306 -0.62 -11.36 23.64
N ALA A 307 -1.04 -12.55 23.23
CA ALA A 307 -0.39 -13.80 23.63
C ALA A 307 0.64 -14.27 22.60
N PHE A 308 0.38 -14.09 21.30
CA PHE A 308 1.19 -14.70 20.26
C PHE A 308 2.12 -13.71 19.56
N LEU A 309 1.59 -12.66 18.93
CA LEU A 309 2.38 -11.75 18.09
C LEU A 309 3.64 -11.15 18.75
N PRO A 310 3.68 -10.84 20.07
CA PRO A 310 4.89 -10.36 20.73
C PRO A 310 6.08 -11.35 20.67
N GLN A 311 5.81 -12.64 20.49
CA GLN A 311 6.82 -13.69 20.37
C GLN A 311 7.35 -13.86 18.93
N TYR A 312 6.73 -13.19 17.96
CA TYR A 312 7.03 -13.31 16.53
C TYR A 312 7.29 -11.93 15.91
N PRO A 313 8.46 -11.31 16.18
CA PRO A 313 8.78 -9.99 15.64
C PRO A 313 8.80 -10.03 14.11
N GLY A 314 8.28 -8.98 13.48
CA GLY A 314 8.21 -8.88 12.02
C GLY A 314 7.08 -9.69 11.36
N LEU A 315 6.11 -10.19 12.14
CA LEU A 315 4.86 -10.73 11.64
C LEU A 315 3.70 -9.75 11.83
N GLN A 316 2.77 -9.78 10.88
CA GLN A 316 1.47 -9.15 11.00
C GLN A 316 0.37 -10.19 10.79
N ALA A 317 -0.79 -9.97 11.39
CA ALA A 317 -1.94 -10.85 11.23
C ALA A 317 -3.21 -10.12 10.80
N ALA A 318 -4.02 -10.76 9.97
CA ALA A 318 -5.40 -10.34 9.69
C ALA A 318 -6.35 -11.45 10.11
N VAL A 319 -7.46 -11.10 10.76
CA VAL A 319 -8.47 -12.07 11.20
C VAL A 319 -9.82 -11.64 10.64
N SER A 320 -10.41 -12.44 9.77
CA SER A 320 -11.57 -12.04 8.96
C SER A 320 -12.58 -13.16 8.87
N LYS A 321 -13.88 -12.87 8.95
CA LYS A 321 -14.92 -13.84 8.64
C LYS A 321 -15.15 -13.86 7.14
N VAL A 322 -14.92 -15.01 6.51
CA VAL A 322 -14.98 -15.18 5.05
C VAL A 322 -15.99 -16.27 4.68
N ARG A 323 -16.46 -16.25 3.43
CA ARG A 323 -17.35 -17.31 2.92
C ARG A 323 -16.52 -18.46 2.38
N ARG A 324 -16.76 -19.67 2.87
CA ARG A 324 -16.14 -20.89 2.36
C ARG A 324 -16.82 -21.28 1.05
N ARG A 325 -16.04 -21.53 -0.01
CA ARG A 325 -16.57 -21.95 -1.31
C ARG A 325 -16.23 -23.42 -1.62
N PRO A 326 -17.17 -24.18 -2.20
CA PRO A 326 -18.57 -23.84 -2.47
C PRO A 326 -19.45 -23.99 -1.19
N GLY A 327 -20.40 -23.08 -0.99
CA GLY A 327 -21.41 -23.20 0.07
C GLY A 327 -21.78 -21.88 0.75
N PRO A 328 -22.81 -21.89 1.61
CA PRO A 328 -23.21 -20.73 2.42
C PRO A 328 -22.41 -20.61 3.72
N HIS A 329 -21.57 -21.60 4.03
CA HIS A 329 -20.84 -21.66 5.28
C HIS A 329 -19.78 -20.56 5.36
N THR A 330 -19.66 -19.96 6.52
CA THR A 330 -18.60 -19.00 6.83
C THR A 330 -17.53 -19.66 7.70
N GLU A 331 -16.30 -19.22 7.53
CA GLU A 331 -15.17 -19.61 8.39
C GLU A 331 -14.39 -18.35 8.80
N VAL A 332 -13.53 -18.50 9.80
CA VAL A 332 -12.64 -17.41 10.21
C VAL A 332 -11.27 -17.67 9.61
N GLN A 333 -10.84 -16.77 8.75
CA GLN A 333 -9.53 -16.78 8.12
C GLN A 333 -8.56 -15.95 8.95
N VAL A 334 -7.45 -16.55 9.37
CA VAL A 334 -6.33 -15.87 10.01
C VAL A 334 -5.16 -15.87 9.03
N VAL A 335 -4.83 -14.70 8.48
CA VAL A 335 -3.69 -14.51 7.58
C VAL A 335 -2.49 -14.07 8.39
N LEU A 336 -1.39 -14.78 8.28
CA LEU A 336 -0.11 -14.45 8.91
C LEU A 336 0.85 -14.05 7.81
N ALA A 337 1.23 -12.77 7.76
CA ALA A 337 2.11 -12.22 6.75
C ALA A 337 3.48 -11.89 7.36
N GLU A 338 4.54 -12.29 6.67
CA GLU A 338 5.92 -11.97 7.06
C GLU A 338 6.30 -10.62 6.46
N THR A 339 6.64 -9.66 7.32
CA THR A 339 7.12 -8.32 6.91
C THR A 339 8.62 -8.15 7.10
N GLY A 340 9.27 -9.06 7.82
CA GLY A 340 10.71 -9.06 8.06
C GLY A 340 11.47 -10.07 7.17
N PRO A 341 12.81 -9.97 7.12
CA PRO A 341 13.64 -10.83 6.28
C PRO A 341 13.79 -12.26 6.82
N GLN A 342 13.31 -12.55 8.04
CA GLN A 342 13.40 -13.87 8.64
C GLN A 342 12.21 -14.74 8.22
N PRO A 343 12.42 -15.77 7.38
CA PRO A 343 11.32 -16.59 6.91
C PRO A 343 10.88 -17.65 7.93
N GLY A 344 9.67 -18.16 7.72
CA GLY A 344 9.11 -19.31 8.44
C GLY A 344 8.57 -18.99 9.83
N GLY A 345 8.52 -17.72 10.22
CA GLY A 345 7.81 -17.28 11.43
C GLY A 345 6.31 -17.52 11.32
N ALA A 346 5.72 -17.26 10.15
CA ALA A 346 4.29 -17.44 9.91
C ALA A 346 3.87 -18.91 10.06
N GLY A 347 4.66 -19.84 9.53
CA GLY A 347 4.42 -21.28 9.70
C GLY A 347 4.56 -21.76 11.15
N ARG A 348 5.56 -21.23 11.89
CA ARG A 348 5.69 -21.54 13.33
C ARG A 348 4.49 -21.05 14.13
N LEU A 349 4.01 -19.83 13.85
CA LEU A 349 2.83 -19.28 14.50
C LEU A 349 1.57 -20.05 14.08
N ALA A 350 1.40 -20.43 12.81
CA ALA A 350 0.29 -21.24 12.35
C ALA A 350 0.18 -22.56 13.13
N ARG A 351 1.30 -23.28 13.30
CA ARG A 351 1.35 -24.50 14.12
C ARG A 351 1.05 -24.26 15.59
N ALA A 352 1.52 -23.15 16.16
CA ALA A 352 1.19 -22.76 17.53
C ALA A 352 -0.32 -22.47 17.70
N LEU A 353 -0.96 -21.83 16.72
CA LEU A 353 -2.41 -21.59 16.71
C LEU A 353 -3.19 -22.90 16.59
N LEU A 354 -2.74 -23.87 15.77
CA LEU A 354 -3.37 -25.19 15.71
C LEU A 354 -3.26 -25.94 17.04
N ALA A 355 -2.12 -25.86 17.72
CA ALA A 355 -1.94 -26.44 19.05
C ALA A 355 -2.83 -25.77 20.10
N ASP A 356 -2.95 -24.43 20.05
CA ASP A 356 -3.85 -23.67 20.94
C ASP A 356 -5.32 -24.06 20.74
N VAL A 357 -5.75 -24.29 19.49
CA VAL A 357 -7.10 -24.77 19.20
C VAL A 357 -7.30 -26.21 19.67
N ALA A 358 -6.28 -27.08 19.58
CA ALA A 358 -6.39 -28.46 20.07
C ALA A 358 -6.53 -28.51 21.61
N GLU A 359 -5.90 -27.60 22.34
CA GLU A 359 -5.94 -27.54 23.81
C GLU A 359 -7.12 -26.72 24.34
N HIS A 360 -7.42 -25.57 23.72
CA HIS A 360 -8.37 -24.58 24.21
C HIS A 360 -9.57 -24.34 23.29
N GLY A 361 -9.75 -25.13 22.22
CA GLY A 361 -10.75 -24.91 21.18
C GLY A 361 -12.18 -24.78 21.71
N GLU A 362 -12.58 -25.65 22.65
CA GLU A 362 -13.91 -25.61 23.27
C GLU A 362 -14.17 -24.27 23.99
N ALA A 363 -13.19 -23.80 24.78
CA ALA A 363 -13.28 -22.54 25.52
C ALA A 363 -13.23 -21.31 24.59
N LEU A 364 -12.61 -21.44 23.42
CA LEU A 364 -12.54 -20.41 22.39
C LEU A 364 -13.75 -20.44 21.44
N GLY A 365 -14.59 -21.48 21.50
CA GLY A 365 -15.66 -21.69 20.53
C GLY A 365 -15.15 -22.08 19.14
N VAL A 366 -13.97 -22.68 19.03
CA VAL A 366 -13.41 -23.16 17.76
C VAL A 366 -13.59 -24.67 17.66
N LEU A 367 -14.29 -25.13 16.62
CA LEU A 367 -14.63 -26.54 16.39
C LEU A 367 -13.49 -27.31 15.71
N SER A 368 -12.79 -26.66 14.77
CA SER A 368 -11.63 -27.22 14.09
C SER A 368 -10.79 -26.13 13.45
N ALA A 369 -9.52 -26.42 13.20
CA ALA A 369 -8.61 -25.51 12.52
C ALA A 369 -7.72 -26.26 11.52
N THR A 370 -7.44 -25.64 10.38
CA THR A 370 -6.50 -26.13 9.36
C THR A 370 -5.55 -25.00 8.97
N ALA A 371 -4.36 -25.34 8.46
CA ALA A 371 -3.38 -24.36 8.03
C ALA A 371 -2.83 -24.66 6.63
N ARG A 372 -2.48 -23.59 5.91
CA ARG A 372 -1.72 -23.62 4.64
C ARG A 372 -0.54 -22.66 4.79
N GLU A 373 0.63 -23.05 4.30
CA GLU A 373 1.87 -22.28 4.39
C GLU A 373 2.44 -22.08 2.99
N SER A 374 3.04 -20.92 2.72
CA SER A 374 3.86 -20.72 1.51
C SER A 374 5.19 -21.45 1.68
N GLY A 375 5.85 -21.76 0.56
CA GLY A 375 7.19 -22.36 0.60
C GLY A 375 8.26 -21.38 1.09
N ALA A 376 9.44 -21.91 1.45
CA ALA A 376 10.56 -21.10 1.93
C ALA A 376 11.06 -20.15 0.82
N PRO A 377 11.40 -18.88 1.14
CA PRO A 377 11.82 -17.91 0.13
C PRO A 377 12.99 -18.44 -0.70
N VAL A 378 12.96 -18.13 -1.99
CA VAL A 378 14.11 -18.35 -2.86
C VAL A 378 15.14 -17.30 -2.44
N GLY A 379 16.19 -17.73 -1.72
CA GLY A 379 17.35 -16.86 -1.52
C GLY A 379 17.93 -16.50 -2.89
N ASP A 380 18.35 -15.25 -3.07
CA ASP A 380 19.15 -14.84 -4.24
C ASP A 380 20.45 -15.65 -4.23
N GLY A 381 20.37 -16.82 -4.85
CA GLY A 381 21.46 -17.74 -5.04
C GLY A 381 21.98 -17.56 -6.45
N SER A 382 23.19 -17.03 -6.56
CA SER A 382 24.09 -17.25 -7.69
C SER A 382 23.89 -18.65 -8.25
N ALA A 383 23.69 -18.73 -9.56
CA ALA A 383 23.53 -19.97 -10.29
C ALA A 383 24.69 -20.93 -10.00
N ALA A 384 24.43 -21.94 -9.16
CA ALA A 384 25.13 -23.21 -9.22
C ALA A 384 24.17 -24.20 -9.87
N GLY A 385 24.47 -24.54 -11.13
CA GLY A 385 23.66 -25.46 -11.92
C GLY A 385 23.55 -26.85 -11.28
N PRO A 386 22.49 -27.62 -11.62
CA PRO A 386 22.21 -28.89 -10.98
C PRO A 386 23.05 -30.00 -11.59
N LEU A 387 23.79 -30.73 -10.75
CA LEU A 387 24.16 -32.13 -10.99
C LEU A 387 24.18 -32.88 -9.66
N GLY A 388 23.33 -33.91 -9.55
CA GLY A 388 23.62 -35.06 -8.68
C GLY A 388 22.63 -35.35 -7.56
N SER A 389 21.58 -36.10 -7.93
CA SER A 389 21.17 -37.37 -7.31
C SER A 389 20.87 -37.45 -5.80
N GLY A 390 19.62 -37.83 -5.49
CA GLY A 390 19.25 -38.33 -4.16
C GLY A 390 17.80 -38.79 -4.05
N SER A 391 17.24 -39.48 -5.04
CA SER A 391 15.94 -40.17 -4.87
C SER A 391 16.14 -41.54 -4.23
N ARG A 392 15.40 -41.75 -3.13
CA ARG A 392 15.15 -43.03 -2.48
C ARG A 392 14.51 -44.00 -3.48
N ALA A 393 15.14 -45.14 -3.72
CA ALA A 393 14.51 -46.29 -4.36
C ALA A 393 14.52 -47.46 -3.37
N GLY A 394 13.36 -47.79 -2.82
CA GLY A 394 13.05 -49.17 -2.49
C GLY A 394 12.64 -49.87 -3.78
N LEU A 395 13.21 -51.05 -4.05
CA LEU A 395 12.55 -52.23 -4.63
C LEU A 395 13.62 -53.27 -5.01
N ALA A 396 13.38 -54.49 -4.53
CA ALA A 396 14.12 -55.71 -4.81
C ALA A 396 14.15 -56.02 -6.33
N GLY A 397 15.27 -56.57 -6.83
CA GLY A 397 15.34 -57.11 -8.20
C GLY A 397 16.66 -56.99 -8.97
N GLY A 398 17.78 -56.60 -8.35
CA GLY A 398 19.04 -56.32 -9.09
C GLY A 398 20.06 -57.45 -9.19
N VAL A 399 19.99 -58.50 -8.34
CA VAL A 399 21.08 -59.48 -8.22
C VAL A 399 21.14 -60.45 -9.41
N ALA A 400 20.00 -60.76 -10.04
CA ALA A 400 19.95 -61.63 -11.22
C ALA A 400 20.47 -60.95 -12.51
N ALA A 401 20.23 -59.64 -12.67
CA ALA A 401 20.68 -58.89 -13.84
C ALA A 401 22.20 -58.66 -13.84
N GLY A 402 22.79 -58.41 -12.66
CA GLY A 402 24.24 -58.25 -12.53
C GLY A 402 25.01 -59.52 -12.88
N LEU A 403 24.51 -60.69 -12.46
CA LEU A 403 25.13 -61.97 -12.78
C LEU A 403 25.07 -62.28 -14.29
N LEU A 404 23.95 -61.95 -14.94
CA LEU A 404 23.78 -62.16 -16.39
C LEU A 404 24.72 -61.25 -17.20
N LEU A 405 24.85 -59.97 -16.81
CA LEU A 405 25.77 -59.02 -17.47
C LEU A 405 27.24 -59.44 -17.31
N LEU A 406 27.62 -59.96 -16.14
CA LEU A 406 28.96 -60.48 -15.90
C LEU A 406 29.27 -61.70 -16.80
N LEU A 407 28.32 -62.63 -16.92
CA LEU A 407 28.47 -63.81 -17.80
C LEU A 407 28.57 -63.42 -19.28
N LEU A 408 27.77 -62.44 -19.73
CA LEU A 408 27.85 -61.92 -21.09
C LEU A 408 29.18 -61.21 -21.37
N ALA A 409 29.70 -60.44 -20.41
CA ALA A 409 31.01 -59.79 -20.52
C ALA A 409 32.16 -60.81 -20.59
N LEU A 410 32.10 -61.89 -19.80
CA LEU A 410 33.08 -62.98 -19.85
C LEU A 410 33.02 -63.72 -21.19
N ALA A 411 31.83 -63.99 -21.72
CA ALA A 411 31.66 -64.60 -23.03
C ALA A 411 32.22 -63.71 -24.15
N ALA A 412 31.93 -62.41 -24.12
CA ALA A 412 32.49 -61.43 -25.06
C ALA A 412 34.02 -61.33 -24.96
N GLY A 413 34.57 -61.34 -23.74
CA GLY A 413 36.02 -61.39 -23.52
C GLY A 413 36.66 -62.65 -24.12
N LEU A 414 36.03 -63.81 -23.97
CA LEU A 414 36.52 -65.05 -24.56
C LEU A 414 36.48 -65.03 -26.11
N LEU A 415 35.45 -64.39 -26.69
CA LEU A 415 35.31 -64.20 -28.13
C LEU A 415 36.35 -63.22 -28.70
N LEU A 416 36.70 -62.16 -27.96
CA LEU A 416 37.75 -61.22 -28.32
C LEU A 416 39.15 -61.86 -28.21
N LEU A 417 39.38 -62.70 -27.21
CA LEU A 417 40.61 -63.50 -27.07
C LEU A 417 40.78 -64.54 -28.19
N ARG A 418 39.71 -64.92 -28.89
CA ARG A 418 39.74 -65.86 -30.03
C ARG A 418 39.90 -65.17 -31.39
N ARG A 419 39.85 -63.83 -31.46
CA ARG A 419 39.95 -63.06 -32.71
C ARG A 419 41.19 -62.16 -32.79
N ALA A 420 42.33 -62.63 -32.31
CA ALA A 420 43.59 -62.15 -32.87
C ALA A 420 43.78 -62.74 -34.28
N PRO A 421 44.19 -61.91 -35.26
CA PRO A 421 45.46 -62.24 -35.88
C PRO A 421 46.41 -61.05 -36.00
N ARG A 422 47.66 -61.46 -36.17
CA ARG A 422 48.94 -60.76 -36.08
C ARG A 422 49.19 -59.74 -37.20
N LEU A 423 50.27 -58.98 -36.95
CA LEU A 423 51.20 -58.29 -37.89
C LEU A 423 50.92 -56.78 -38.04
N ARG A 424 51.88 -55.84 -38.09
CA ARG A 424 53.33 -55.75 -37.80
C ARG A 424 53.74 -54.29 -38.13
N TRP A 425 54.77 -53.75 -37.43
CA TRP A 425 55.75 -52.71 -37.88
C TRP A 425 55.22 -51.26 -38.05
N THR A 426 55.90 -50.15 -37.71
CA THR A 426 57.24 -49.86 -37.13
C THR A 426 57.34 -48.37 -36.73
N LYS A 427 58.10 -48.08 -35.66
CA LYS A 427 59.18 -47.07 -35.51
C LYS A 427 59.02 -45.68 -36.16
N ARG A 428 59.09 -44.58 -35.38
CA ARG A 428 60.31 -43.75 -35.20
C ARG A 428 60.12 -42.59 -34.20
N GLU A 429 61.25 -42.26 -33.58
CA GLU A 429 61.56 -41.25 -32.57
C GLU A 429 61.40 -39.76 -32.98
N ARG A 430 61.41 -38.95 -31.90
CA ARG A 430 62.14 -37.67 -31.69
C ARG A 430 61.43 -36.33 -31.96
N LEU A 431 61.40 -35.57 -30.86
CA LEU A 431 61.83 -34.17 -30.68
C LEU A 431 61.38 -33.14 -31.73
N VAL A 432 60.79 -32.03 -31.26
CA VAL A 432 61.41 -30.69 -31.25
C VAL A 432 60.40 -29.69 -30.68
N ALA A 433 60.94 -28.73 -29.94
CA ALA A 433 60.27 -27.60 -29.33
C ALA A 433 60.25 -26.38 -30.27
N THR A 434 59.19 -25.56 -30.10
CA THR A 434 59.04 -24.09 -30.32
C THR A 434 59.17 -23.50 -31.74
N PRO A 435 58.78 -22.22 -31.98
CA PRO A 435 57.56 -21.47 -31.63
C PRO A 435 56.97 -20.71 -32.88
N VAL A 436 56.21 -19.61 -32.67
CA VAL A 436 55.71 -18.59 -33.66
C VAL A 436 54.30 -18.94 -34.20
N GLU A 437 53.24 -18.11 -34.25
CA GLU A 437 53.01 -16.65 -34.18
C GLU A 437 51.53 -16.39 -33.80
N ALA A 438 51.22 -15.18 -33.31
CA ALA A 438 49.85 -14.64 -33.22
C ALA A 438 49.35 -14.12 -34.60
N PRO A 439 48.06 -13.74 -34.80
CA PRO A 439 47.66 -12.39 -34.39
C PRO A 439 46.16 -12.12 -34.04
N LEU A 440 46.00 -11.09 -33.20
CA LEU A 440 45.01 -9.97 -33.21
C LEU A 440 43.58 -10.07 -32.61
N GLY A 441 43.32 -9.08 -31.75
CA GLY A 441 42.03 -8.39 -31.49
C GLY A 441 41.41 -8.74 -30.12
N PHE A 442 41.07 -7.85 -29.19
CA PHE A 442 40.95 -6.38 -29.13
C PHE A 442 41.08 -5.98 -27.64
N SER A 443 41.64 -4.80 -27.35
CA SER A 443 41.67 -4.16 -26.03
C SER A 443 40.69 -2.98 -25.98
N ASN A 444 40.08 -2.70 -24.81
CA ASN A 444 39.65 -1.35 -24.44
C ASN A 444 39.77 -1.14 -22.91
N PRO A 445 40.42 -0.06 -22.42
CA PRO A 445 40.83 0.13 -21.02
C PRO A 445 40.02 1.20 -20.29
N VAL A 446 40.47 1.51 -19.05
CA VAL A 446 40.41 2.79 -18.27
C VAL A 446 39.94 2.48 -16.84
N PHE A 447 40.68 2.70 -15.75
CA PHE A 447 42.09 2.97 -15.46
C PHE A 447 42.25 2.69 -13.97
N ASP A 448 43.38 2.11 -13.59
CA ASP A 448 43.87 2.15 -12.22
C ASP A 448 45.36 2.48 -12.26
N VAL A 449 45.85 3.05 -11.16
CA VAL A 449 47.24 3.14 -10.67
C VAL A 449 48.03 4.45 -10.84
N ALA A 450 48.66 4.76 -9.71
CA ALA A 450 49.41 5.90 -9.22
C ALA A 450 50.91 6.01 -9.64
N GLY A 451 51.51 7.17 -9.28
CA GLY A 451 52.96 7.42 -9.04
C GLY A 451 53.79 7.76 -10.30
N SER A 452 54.81 8.65 -10.34
CA SER A 452 55.69 9.26 -9.32
C SER A 452 56.60 10.37 -9.96
N VAL A 453 56.92 11.43 -9.20
CA VAL A 453 58.21 12.19 -9.07
C VAL A 453 58.71 13.26 -10.10
N GLY A 454 58.70 14.54 -9.66
CA GLY A 454 59.83 15.54 -9.58
C GLY A 454 60.07 16.56 -10.74
N PRO A 455 60.73 17.75 -10.56
CA PRO A 455 61.06 18.58 -9.36
C PRO A 455 60.76 20.14 -9.42
N VAL A 456 60.47 20.76 -8.25
CA VAL A 456 60.85 22.06 -7.57
C VAL A 456 61.56 23.23 -8.36
N PRO A 457 61.61 24.57 -7.99
CA PRO A 457 61.13 25.36 -6.80
C PRO A 457 60.45 26.76 -7.05
N ARG A 458 59.79 27.35 -6.01
CA ARG A 458 60.20 28.59 -5.27
C ARG A 458 59.10 29.12 -4.32
N THR A 459 59.43 29.18 -3.03
CA THR A 459 58.82 29.91 -1.89
C THR A 459 59.30 31.40 -1.86
N PRO A 460 58.94 32.32 -0.91
CA PRO A 460 58.32 32.17 0.44
C PRO A 460 57.25 33.23 0.93
N GLN A 461 56.41 32.76 1.87
CA GLN A 461 55.84 33.31 3.15
C GLN A 461 56.33 34.67 3.76
N PRO A 462 55.77 35.27 4.88
CA PRO A 462 54.59 34.97 5.75
C PRO A 462 53.81 36.27 6.29
N PRO A 463 53.29 36.43 7.55
CA PRO A 463 51.85 36.62 7.92
C PRO A 463 51.60 37.88 8.85
N PRO A 464 50.72 37.96 9.89
CA PRO A 464 49.34 37.50 10.18
C PRO A 464 48.37 38.63 10.67
N ALA A 465 47.05 38.36 10.76
CA ALA A 465 46.11 38.85 11.81
C ALA A 465 44.72 38.16 11.59
N GLN A 466 44.30 37.21 12.43
CA GLN A 466 43.43 37.37 13.62
C GLN A 466 42.11 38.10 13.32
N GLN A 467 40.89 37.65 13.65
CA GLN A 467 40.35 36.45 14.31
C GLN A 467 38.81 36.55 14.26
N ALA A 468 38.11 35.41 14.41
CA ALA A 468 36.67 35.25 14.69
C ALA A 468 35.70 35.54 13.52
N GLY A 469 34.75 34.68 13.18
CA GLY A 469 34.24 33.47 13.82
C GLY A 469 33.02 32.99 13.03
N SER A 470 32.53 31.81 13.41
CA SER A 470 31.36 31.09 12.89
C SER A 470 31.58 30.21 11.63
N SER A 471 31.65 28.93 11.95
CA SER A 471 31.62 27.74 11.13
C SER A 471 30.45 27.71 10.13
N SER A 472 30.78 27.67 8.85
CA SER A 472 29.94 27.05 7.82
C SER A 472 30.57 25.70 7.46
N THR A 473 29.95 24.62 7.89
CA THR A 473 30.17 23.29 7.31
C THR A 473 28.86 22.82 6.73
N SER A 474 28.71 23.07 5.43
CA SER A 474 27.75 22.38 4.58
C SER A 474 27.97 20.87 4.68
N ARG A 475 26.99 20.16 5.24
CA ARG A 475 26.82 18.71 5.12
C ARG A 475 25.35 18.45 4.89
N SER A 476 24.97 18.33 3.62
CA SER A 476 23.71 17.74 3.21
C SER A 476 23.78 16.23 3.48
N TYR A 477 23.03 15.75 4.47
CA TYR A 477 22.74 14.33 4.65
C TYR A 477 21.26 14.09 4.43
N PHE A 478 20.97 13.05 3.65
CA PHE A 478 19.62 12.57 3.39
C PHE A 478 19.16 11.74 4.60
N VAL A 479 18.13 12.19 5.29
CA VAL A 479 17.48 11.43 6.37
C VAL A 479 16.31 10.65 5.77
N ASN A 480 16.42 9.33 5.81
CA ASN A 480 15.36 8.42 5.38
C ASN A 480 14.28 8.33 6.47
N PRO A 481 13.02 8.70 6.21
CA PRO A 481 11.96 8.77 7.22
C PRO A 481 11.45 7.40 7.73
N LEU A 482 12.03 6.28 7.29
CA LEU A 482 11.65 4.92 7.72
C LEU A 482 12.35 4.42 9.00
N PHE A 483 13.34 5.15 9.53
CA PHE A 483 14.02 4.79 10.77
C PHE A 483 14.30 6.05 11.60
N ALA A 484 13.33 6.47 12.41
CA ALA A 484 13.57 7.36 13.53
C ALA A 484 13.20 6.59 14.81
N GLU A 485 14.17 5.89 15.37
CA GLU A 485 14.11 5.41 16.74
C GLU A 485 14.22 6.62 17.67
N ALA A 486 13.28 6.71 18.62
CA ALA A 486 13.43 7.58 19.78
C ALA A 486 14.13 6.75 20.86
N GLU A 487 15.42 6.99 21.04
CA GLU A 487 16.05 6.84 22.35
C GLU A 487 15.60 8.01 23.23
N ALA A 488 14.90 7.67 24.31
CA ALA A 488 14.76 8.46 25.54
C ALA A 488 14.67 7.48 26.71
#